data_AF-A0A419E0D8-F1
#
_entry.id   AF-A0A419E0D8-F1
#
_cell.length_a   1.000
_cell.length_b   1.000
_cell.length_c   1.000
_cell.angle_alpha   90.00
_cell.angle_beta   90.00
_cell.angle_gamma   90.00
#
_symmetry.space_group_name_H-M   'P 1'
#
loop_
_entity.id
_entity.type
_entity.pdbx_description
1 polymer ?
#
loop_
_entity_poly.entity_id
_entity_poly.type
_entity_poly.pdbx_seq_one_letter_code
_entity_poly.pdbx_strand_id
1 'polypeptide(L)'
;MNEKQSKIKEHAFEYQLRMLEKEIDNIEHGIARFDDHTRAIRNWTVLTWTGAVAAIISQVPQYHQYIGITAIIPLLFWLVDARWTFLLRAFVYRQDKIAEFLNGPNLITSFQRQELVNFKVMDARAKQHRNESEFKRRVNYRRAFFGYRELIFFYGSLILVSLALELFFLK
;
A
#
# COMPACT_ATOMS: atom_id res chain seq x y z
N MET A 1 5.08 14.08 44.71
CA MET A 1 5.05 14.77 43.39
C MET A 1 4.30 16.08 43.59
N ASN A 2 4.82 17.21 43.11
CA ASN A 2 4.12 18.49 43.27
C ASN A 2 2.81 18.46 42.46
N GLU A 3 1.71 19.02 42.97
CA GLU A 3 0.40 19.05 42.28
C GLU A 3 0.53 19.56 40.83
N LYS A 4 1.38 20.56 40.63
CA LYS A 4 1.71 21.10 39.31
C LYS A 4 2.30 20.04 38.35
N GLN A 5 3.18 19.17 38.83
CA GLN A 5 3.79 18.11 38.02
C GLN A 5 2.76 17.03 37.63
N SER A 6 1.82 16.72 38.53
CA SER A 6 0.73 15.78 38.23
C SER A 6 -0.14 16.28 37.08
N LYS A 7 -0.59 17.53 37.14
CA LYS A 7 -1.42 18.14 36.10
C LYS A 7 -0.70 18.19 34.74
N ILE A 8 0.60 18.50 34.74
CA ILE A 8 1.41 18.50 33.50
C ILE A 8 1.45 17.10 32.88
N LYS A 9 1.63 16.05 33.69
CA LYS A 9 1.69 14.67 33.22
C LYS A 9 0.36 14.22 32.61
N GLU A 10 -0.73 14.52 33.29
CA GLU A 10 -2.08 14.25 32.82
C GLU A 10 -2.37 14.91 31.46
N HIS A 11 -2.09 16.21 31.32
CA HIS A 11 -2.28 16.91 30.05
C HIS A 11 -1.38 16.38 28.93
N ALA A 12 -0.14 15.99 29.24
CA ALA A 12 0.75 15.38 28.25
C ALA A 12 0.19 14.03 27.76
N PHE A 13 -0.37 13.22 28.67
CA PHE A 13 -1.01 11.97 28.33
C PHE A 13 -2.28 12.16 27.47
N GLU A 14 -3.16 13.09 27.84
CA GLU A 14 -4.32 13.47 27.03
C GLU A 14 -3.92 13.94 25.63
N TYR A 15 -2.81 14.68 25.52
CA TYR A 15 -2.28 15.09 24.23
C TYR A 15 -1.79 13.88 23.42
N GLN A 16 -1.11 12.92 24.05
CA GLN A 16 -0.67 11.68 23.40
C GLN A 16 -1.87 10.85 22.89
N LEU A 17 -2.95 10.75 23.66
CA LEU A 17 -4.18 10.05 23.24
C LEU A 17 -4.84 10.75 22.03
N ARG A 18 -4.91 12.08 22.04
CA ARG A 18 -5.39 12.86 20.88
C ARG A 18 -4.51 12.67 19.63
N MET A 19 -3.21 12.51 19.81
CA MET A 19 -2.30 12.21 18.70
C MET A 19 -2.47 10.77 18.19
N LEU A 20 -2.80 9.82 19.06
CA LEU A 20 -3.14 8.44 18.66
C LEU A 20 -4.44 8.40 17.85
N GLU A 21 -5.48 9.11 18.29
CA GLU A 21 -6.75 9.25 17.55
C GLU A 21 -6.50 9.83 16.15
N LYS A 22 -5.79 10.95 16.06
CA LYS A 22 -5.40 11.54 14.76
C LYS A 22 -4.56 10.59 13.90
N GLU A 23 -3.75 9.74 14.50
CA GLU A 23 -2.99 8.74 13.75
C GLU A 23 -3.91 7.67 13.15
N ILE A 24 -4.91 7.20 13.90
CA ILE A 24 -5.93 6.26 13.41
C ILE A 24 -6.67 6.88 12.22
N ASP A 25 -7.16 8.11 12.37
CA ASP A 25 -7.83 8.82 11.27
C ASP A 25 -6.93 8.92 10.04
N ASN A 26 -5.65 9.27 10.23
CA ASN A 26 -4.69 9.37 9.13
C ASN A 26 -4.43 8.03 8.44
N ILE A 27 -4.45 6.92 9.19
CA ILE A 27 -4.31 5.57 8.64
C ILE A 27 -5.55 5.21 7.82
N GLU A 28 -6.75 5.44 8.34
CA GLU A 28 -8.02 5.16 7.66
C GLU A 28 -8.16 5.97 6.36
N HIS A 29 -7.94 7.29 6.43
CA HIS A 29 -7.90 8.16 5.24
C HIS A 29 -6.76 7.76 4.29
N GLY A 30 -5.66 7.23 4.81
CA GLY A 30 -4.58 6.66 4.02
C GLY A 30 -5.10 5.47 3.21
N ILE A 31 -5.65 4.46 3.88
CA ILE A 31 -6.19 3.22 3.31
C ILE A 31 -7.26 3.52 2.24
N ALA A 32 -8.24 4.37 2.54
CA ALA A 32 -9.30 4.72 1.59
C ALA A 32 -8.74 5.30 0.28
N ARG A 33 -7.71 6.16 0.36
CA ARG A 33 -7.05 6.73 -0.82
C ARG A 33 -6.28 5.69 -1.64
N PHE A 34 -5.80 4.61 -1.04
CA PHE A 34 -5.13 3.54 -1.79
C PHE A 34 -6.09 2.85 -2.76
N ASP A 35 -7.35 2.64 -2.37
CA ASP A 35 -8.34 2.00 -3.25
C ASP A 35 -8.65 2.86 -4.48
N ASP A 36 -8.71 4.17 -4.32
CA ASP A 36 -8.85 5.12 -5.44
C ASP A 36 -7.61 5.10 -6.34
N HIS A 37 -6.40 5.12 -5.75
CA HIS A 37 -5.16 5.07 -6.51
C HIS A 37 -5.01 3.76 -7.30
N THR A 38 -5.25 2.60 -6.69
CA THR A 38 -5.14 1.31 -7.37
C THR A 38 -6.19 1.20 -8.50
N ARG A 39 -7.43 1.67 -8.30
CA ARG A 39 -8.43 1.75 -9.38
C ARG A 39 -7.97 2.66 -10.52
N ALA A 40 -7.46 3.86 -10.20
CA ALA A 40 -6.95 4.80 -11.19
C ALA A 40 -5.79 4.20 -12.00
N ILE A 41 -4.82 3.56 -11.33
CA ILE A 41 -3.67 2.91 -11.97
C ILE A 41 -4.13 1.83 -12.94
N ARG A 42 -5.08 0.97 -12.54
CA ARG A 42 -5.62 -0.09 -13.42
C ARG A 42 -6.36 0.49 -14.63
N ASN A 43 -7.18 1.52 -14.44
CA ASN A 43 -7.86 2.21 -15.54
C ASN A 43 -6.87 2.83 -16.54
N TRP A 44 -5.85 3.54 -16.03
CA TRP A 44 -4.79 4.11 -16.86
C TRP A 44 -3.95 3.04 -17.55
N THR A 45 -3.74 1.89 -16.92
CA THR A 45 -3.06 0.75 -17.55
C THR A 45 -3.83 0.31 -18.79
N VAL A 46 -5.13 0.02 -18.66
CA VAL A 46 -5.97 -0.45 -19.76
C VAL A 46 -6.05 0.60 -20.86
N LEU A 47 -6.27 1.87 -20.51
CA LEU A 47 -6.36 2.96 -21.47
C LEU A 47 -5.06 3.12 -22.28
N THR A 48 -3.92 3.19 -21.59
CA THR A 48 -2.60 3.37 -22.22
C THR A 48 -2.24 2.17 -23.08
N TRP A 49 -2.47 0.96 -22.57
CA TRP A 49 -2.23 -0.29 -23.30
C TRP A 49 -3.10 -0.39 -24.55
N THR A 50 -4.41 -0.16 -24.42
CA THR A 50 -5.36 -0.21 -25.56
C THR A 50 -4.99 0.85 -26.61
N GLY A 51 -4.66 2.07 -26.18
CA GLY A 51 -4.21 3.13 -27.07
C GLY A 51 -2.94 2.76 -27.84
N ALA A 52 -1.97 2.14 -27.17
CA ALA A 52 -0.73 1.69 -27.81
C ALA A 52 -0.98 0.55 -28.82
N VAL A 53 -1.78 -0.45 -28.46
CA VAL A 53 -2.15 -1.56 -29.35
C VAL A 53 -2.91 -1.04 -30.57
N ALA A 54 -3.93 -0.20 -30.37
CA ALA A 54 -4.72 0.39 -31.46
C ALA A 54 -3.85 1.25 -32.40
N ALA A 55 -2.94 2.05 -31.83
CA ALA A 55 -2.01 2.84 -32.62
C ALA A 55 -1.14 1.96 -33.51
N ILE A 56 -0.56 0.87 -33.00
CA ILE A 56 0.27 -0.04 -33.82
C ILE A 56 -0.57 -0.74 -34.89
N ILE A 57 -1.77 -1.23 -34.55
CA ILE A 57 -2.65 -1.92 -35.52
C ILE A 57 -3.05 -0.98 -36.67
N SER A 58 -3.27 0.30 -36.38
CA SER A 58 -3.63 1.31 -37.39
C SER A 58 -2.50 1.66 -38.37
N GLN A 59 -1.25 1.29 -38.07
CA GLN A 59 -0.09 1.52 -38.92
C GLN A 59 0.04 0.44 -40.01
N VAL A 60 1.00 0.64 -40.92
CA VAL A 60 1.31 -0.31 -42.00
C VAL A 60 1.63 -1.70 -41.42
N PRO A 61 1.20 -2.82 -42.06
CA PRO A 61 1.32 -4.18 -41.49
C PRO A 61 2.71 -4.60 -41.00
N GLN A 62 3.77 -4.03 -41.57
CA GLN A 62 5.16 -4.24 -41.15
C GLN A 62 5.43 -3.87 -39.67
N TYR A 63 4.60 -3.04 -39.05
CA TYR A 63 4.73 -2.67 -37.64
C TYR A 63 3.98 -3.61 -36.69
N HIS A 64 3.13 -4.51 -37.19
CA HIS A 64 2.33 -5.40 -36.33
C HIS A 64 3.19 -6.39 -35.54
N GLN A 65 4.38 -6.72 -36.04
CA GLN A 65 5.40 -7.49 -35.29
C GLN A 65 5.84 -6.81 -33.98
N TYR A 66 5.62 -5.50 -33.81
CA TYR A 66 5.98 -4.79 -32.58
C TYR A 66 4.85 -4.73 -31.55
N ILE A 67 3.69 -5.36 -31.80
CA ILE A 67 2.57 -5.39 -30.85
C ILE A 67 3.00 -6.02 -29.51
N GLY A 68 3.90 -7.01 -29.53
CA GLY A 68 4.45 -7.63 -28.31
C GLY A 68 5.10 -6.64 -27.36
N ILE A 69 5.73 -5.59 -27.89
CA ILE A 69 6.39 -4.54 -27.09
C ILE A 69 5.38 -3.82 -26.18
N THR A 70 4.09 -3.77 -26.55
CA THR A 70 3.05 -3.15 -25.72
C THR A 70 2.88 -3.84 -24.36
N ALA A 71 3.37 -5.08 -24.18
CA ALA A 71 3.42 -5.77 -22.90
C ALA A 71 4.28 -5.05 -21.84
N ILE A 72 5.18 -4.15 -22.25
CA ILE A 72 5.96 -3.34 -21.31
C ILE A 72 5.08 -2.39 -20.50
N ILE A 73 3.95 -1.94 -21.05
CA ILE A 73 3.03 -1.01 -20.40
C ILE A 73 2.44 -1.64 -19.13
N PRO A 74 1.71 -2.78 -19.20
CA PRO A 74 1.19 -3.41 -17.99
C PRO A 74 2.30 -3.80 -17.00
N LEU A 75 3.50 -4.18 -17.45
CA LEU A 75 4.62 -4.45 -16.55
C LEU A 75 5.05 -3.22 -15.74
N LEU A 76 5.17 -2.06 -16.38
CA LEU A 76 5.53 -0.81 -15.70
C LEU A 76 4.45 -0.39 -14.70
N PHE A 77 3.19 -0.47 -15.08
CA PHE A 77 2.08 -0.15 -14.18
C PHE A 77 1.97 -1.14 -13.01
N TRP A 78 2.30 -2.42 -13.22
CA TRP A 78 2.35 -3.41 -12.15
C TRP A 78 3.42 -3.06 -11.10
N LEU A 79 4.59 -2.56 -11.49
CA LEU A 79 5.60 -2.07 -10.55
C LEU A 79 5.07 -0.91 -9.69
N VAL A 80 4.34 0.02 -10.31
CA VAL A 80 3.73 1.15 -9.59
C VAL A 80 2.68 0.65 -8.60
N ASP A 81 1.77 -0.23 -9.02
CA ASP A 81 0.71 -0.77 -8.14
C ASP A 81 1.31 -1.60 -6.99
N ALA A 82 2.36 -2.39 -7.25
CA ALA A 82 3.06 -3.15 -6.22
C ALA A 82 3.72 -2.23 -5.17
N ARG A 83 4.24 -1.05 -5.58
CA ARG A 83 4.76 -0.05 -4.66
C ARG A 83 3.66 0.52 -3.76
N TRP A 84 2.49 0.85 -4.32
CA TRP A 84 1.36 1.33 -3.52
C TRP A 84 0.87 0.25 -2.54
N THR A 85 0.75 -0.98 -3.02
CA THR A 85 0.40 -2.14 -2.20
C THR A 85 1.38 -2.37 -1.05
N PHE A 86 2.68 -2.17 -1.27
CA PHE A 86 3.69 -2.24 -0.20
C PHE A 86 3.45 -1.16 0.87
N LEU A 87 3.10 0.05 0.47
CA LEU A 87 2.77 1.14 1.40
C LEU A 87 1.50 0.83 2.20
N LEU A 88 0.43 0.36 1.52
CA LEU A 88 -0.82 -0.05 2.15
C LEU A 88 -0.60 -1.09 3.24
N ARG A 89 0.22 -2.12 2.97
CA ARG A 89 0.57 -3.14 3.97
C ARG A 89 1.24 -2.57 5.22
N ALA A 90 2.03 -1.49 5.08
CA ALA A 90 2.63 -0.82 6.23
C ALA A 90 1.60 -0.08 7.09
N PHE A 91 0.58 0.53 6.46
CA PHE A 91 -0.56 1.14 7.16
C PHE A 91 -1.40 0.08 7.89
N VAL A 92 -1.74 -1.02 7.22
CA VAL A 92 -2.47 -2.15 7.82
C VAL A 92 -1.69 -2.75 8.99
N TYR A 93 -0.38 -2.95 8.84
CA TYR A 93 0.46 -3.40 9.96
C TYR A 93 0.40 -2.44 11.15
N ARG A 94 0.44 -1.14 10.89
CA ARG A 94 0.37 -0.14 11.95
C ARG A 94 -0.99 -0.17 12.65
N GLN A 95 -2.07 -0.32 11.90
CA GLN A 95 -3.42 -0.49 12.42
C GLN A 95 -3.51 -1.72 13.34
N ASP A 96 -2.92 -2.85 12.94
CA ASP A 96 -2.84 -4.06 13.78
C ASP A 96 -2.12 -3.77 15.11
N LYS A 97 -1.03 -2.99 15.10
CA LYS A 97 -0.29 -2.62 16.32
C LYS A 97 -1.05 -1.64 17.22
N ILE A 98 -1.81 -0.72 16.63
CA ILE A 98 -2.72 0.13 17.40
C ILE A 98 -3.81 -0.73 18.05
N ALA A 99 -4.41 -1.65 17.30
CA ALA A 99 -5.43 -2.55 17.82
C ALA A 99 -4.87 -3.45 18.95
N GLU A 100 -3.66 -3.99 18.79
CA GLU A 100 -2.96 -4.77 19.81
C GLU A 100 -2.73 -3.94 21.09
N PHE A 101 -2.37 -2.66 20.96
CA PHE A 101 -2.20 -1.76 22.09
C PHE A 101 -3.53 -1.45 22.80
N LEU A 102 -4.56 -1.07 22.04
CA LEU A 102 -5.87 -0.66 22.58
C LEU A 102 -6.61 -1.82 23.26
N ASN A 103 -6.47 -3.04 22.73
CA ASN A 103 -7.11 -4.24 23.29
C ASN A 103 -6.21 -4.99 24.29
N GLY A 104 -4.98 -4.52 24.51
CA GLY A 104 -3.99 -5.17 25.35
C GLY A 104 -3.89 -4.58 26.77
N PRO A 105 -3.12 -5.24 27.66
CA PRO A 105 -2.87 -4.76 29.02
C PRO A 105 -2.06 -3.45 29.06
N ASN A 106 -1.38 -3.10 27.96
CA ASN A 106 -0.60 -1.89 27.82
C ASN A 106 -1.47 -0.63 27.95
N LEU A 107 -2.74 -0.66 27.52
CA LEU A 107 -3.64 0.48 27.66
C LEU A 107 -3.90 0.79 29.14
N ILE A 108 -4.30 -0.23 29.92
CA ILE A 108 -4.56 -0.09 31.36
C ILE A 108 -3.30 0.41 32.08
N THR A 109 -2.15 -0.16 31.75
CA THR A 109 -0.85 0.25 32.32
C THR A 109 -0.53 1.70 31.96
N SER A 110 -0.89 2.14 30.74
CA SER A 110 -0.68 3.51 30.27
C SER A 110 -1.55 4.51 31.04
N PHE A 111 -2.80 4.16 31.35
CA PHE A 111 -3.67 4.98 32.20
C PHE A 111 -3.14 5.07 33.63
N GLN A 112 -2.69 3.96 34.22
CA GLN A 112 -2.10 3.95 35.56
C GLN A 112 -0.84 4.80 35.65
N ARG A 113 -0.01 4.77 34.60
CA ARG A 113 1.24 5.53 34.55
C ARG A 113 1.09 6.93 34.00
N GLN A 114 -0.06 7.30 33.42
CA GLN A 114 -0.26 8.55 32.66
C GLN A 114 0.82 8.76 31.58
N GLU A 115 1.14 7.71 30.83
CA GLU A 115 2.05 7.74 29.68
C GLU A 115 1.76 6.56 28.76
N LEU A 116 1.96 6.69 27.44
CA LEU A 116 1.84 5.55 26.53
C LEU A 116 3.01 4.57 26.72
N VAL A 117 2.74 3.45 27.39
CA VAL A 117 3.74 2.43 27.71
C VAL A 117 3.99 1.54 26.50
N ASN A 118 5.25 1.42 26.09
CA ASN A 118 5.69 0.61 24.94
C ASN A 118 4.97 0.95 23.63
N PHE A 119 4.45 2.18 23.51
CA PHE A 119 3.72 2.60 22.34
C PHE A 119 4.11 4.03 21.95
N LYS A 120 4.50 4.20 20.70
CA LYS A 120 4.87 5.50 20.14
C LYS A 120 3.81 5.93 19.14
N VAL A 121 3.38 7.18 19.24
CA VAL A 121 2.41 7.81 18.32
C VAL A 121 3.12 8.44 17.13
N MET A 122 2.34 8.82 16.11
CA MET A 122 2.80 9.48 14.89
C MET A 122 3.71 8.61 14.01
N ASP A 123 3.46 7.30 13.99
CA ASP A 123 4.17 6.33 13.14
C ASP A 123 3.21 5.59 12.21
N ALA A 124 2.41 6.33 11.43
CA ALA A 124 1.35 5.78 10.59
C ALA A 124 1.80 4.67 9.61
N ARG A 125 3.11 4.62 9.30
CA ARG A 125 3.71 3.62 8.39
C ARG A 125 4.58 2.59 9.12
N ALA A 126 4.46 2.49 10.44
CA ALA A 126 5.22 1.58 11.29
C ALA A 126 6.74 1.57 10.99
N LYS A 127 7.34 2.76 10.79
CA LYS A 127 8.78 2.92 10.52
C LYS A 127 9.62 2.35 11.65
N GLN A 128 9.16 2.46 12.90
CA GLN A 128 9.88 1.99 14.07
C GLN A 128 9.93 0.46 14.14
N HIS A 129 8.94 -0.20 13.56
CA HIS A 129 8.84 -1.66 13.51
C HIS A 129 9.57 -2.28 12.31
N ARG A 130 10.26 -1.50 11.46
CA ARG A 130 10.91 -1.99 10.22
C ARG A 130 11.89 -3.14 10.42
N ASN A 131 12.54 -3.18 11.58
CA ASN A 131 13.54 -4.21 11.89
C ASN A 131 12.92 -5.48 12.48
N GLU A 132 11.65 -5.45 12.87
CA GLU A 132 10.96 -6.61 13.42
C GLU A 132 10.76 -7.69 12.37
N SER A 133 10.96 -8.94 12.78
CA SER A 133 10.75 -10.11 11.91
C SER A 133 9.29 -10.17 11.42
N GLU A 134 8.34 -9.79 12.28
CA GLU A 134 6.92 -9.75 11.93
C GLU A 134 6.64 -8.70 10.84
N PHE A 135 7.18 -7.49 10.97
CA PHE A 135 7.06 -6.44 9.95
C PHE A 135 7.65 -6.91 8.63
N LYS A 136 8.89 -7.42 8.61
CA LYS A 136 9.55 -7.91 7.38
C LYS A 136 8.79 -9.07 6.73
N ARG A 137 8.12 -9.90 7.53
CA ARG A 137 7.27 -11.00 7.04
C ARG A 137 5.98 -10.47 6.40
N ARG A 138 5.28 -9.51 7.04
CA ARG A 138 4.00 -8.98 6.55
C ARG A 138 4.16 -7.96 5.42
N VAL A 139 5.15 -7.07 5.56
CA VAL A 139 5.45 -5.91 4.70
C VAL A 139 6.71 -6.20 3.88
N ASN A 140 6.56 -7.02 2.84
CA ASN A 140 7.65 -7.40 1.92
C ASN A 140 7.27 -7.04 0.48
N TYR A 141 8.19 -6.41 -0.26
CA TYR A 141 8.03 -6.09 -1.68
C TYR A 141 7.67 -7.31 -2.52
N ARG A 142 8.28 -8.48 -2.28
CA ARG A 142 7.96 -9.71 -3.03
C ARG A 142 6.50 -10.13 -2.83
N ARG A 143 5.96 -9.98 -1.62
CA ARG A 143 4.54 -10.24 -1.33
C ARG A 143 3.64 -9.13 -1.83
N ALA A 144 4.09 -7.89 -1.90
CA ALA A 144 3.32 -6.82 -2.53
C ALA A 144 3.18 -7.08 -4.04
N PHE A 145 4.24 -7.55 -4.69
CA PHE A 145 4.26 -7.83 -6.11
C PHE A 145 3.50 -9.12 -6.51
N PHE A 146 3.75 -10.23 -5.80
CA PHE A 146 3.19 -11.55 -6.14
C PHE A 146 2.10 -12.06 -5.18
N GLY A 147 1.81 -11.34 -4.10
CA GLY A 147 0.87 -11.83 -3.08
C GLY A 147 -0.60 -11.62 -3.43
N TYR A 148 -0.91 -10.76 -4.39
CA TYR A 148 -2.29 -10.48 -4.82
C TYR A 148 -2.57 -11.18 -6.13
N ARG A 149 -3.35 -12.26 -6.07
CA ARG A 149 -3.77 -13.02 -7.23
C ARG A 149 -4.46 -12.14 -8.27
N GLU A 150 -5.28 -11.20 -7.82
CA GLU A 150 -5.95 -10.22 -8.70
C GLU A 150 -4.98 -9.40 -9.54
N LEU A 151 -3.87 -8.92 -8.95
CA LEU A 151 -2.85 -8.17 -9.69
C LEU A 151 -2.16 -9.06 -10.72
N ILE A 152 -1.81 -10.29 -10.32
CA ILE A 152 -1.18 -11.26 -11.24
C ILE A 152 -2.10 -11.55 -12.41
N PHE A 153 -3.39 -11.82 -12.16
CA PHE A 153 -4.33 -12.13 -13.23
C PHE A 153 -4.58 -10.92 -14.13
N PHE A 154 -4.78 -9.73 -13.56
CA PHE A 154 -5.03 -8.51 -14.32
C PHE A 154 -3.87 -8.12 -15.24
N TYR A 155 -2.66 -7.99 -14.69
CA TYR A 155 -1.49 -7.60 -15.49
C TYR A 155 -1.03 -8.75 -16.38
N GLY A 156 -1.08 -9.99 -15.86
CA GLY A 156 -0.74 -11.19 -16.62
C GLY A 156 -1.64 -11.39 -17.84
N SER A 157 -2.94 -11.15 -17.73
CA SER A 157 -3.84 -11.26 -18.89
C SER A 157 -3.51 -10.23 -19.98
N LEU A 158 -3.20 -8.98 -19.61
CA LEU A 158 -2.84 -7.96 -20.60
C LEU A 158 -1.55 -8.31 -21.34
N ILE A 159 -0.55 -8.82 -20.61
CA ILE A 159 0.72 -9.29 -21.20
C ILE A 159 0.46 -10.45 -22.15
N LEU A 160 -0.33 -11.45 -21.72
CA LEU A 160 -0.67 -12.60 -22.56
C LEU A 160 -1.42 -12.19 -23.83
N VAL A 161 -2.34 -11.22 -23.74
CA VAL A 161 -3.05 -10.69 -24.90
C VAL A 161 -2.08 -9.99 -25.87
N SER A 162 -1.16 -9.15 -25.37
CA SER A 162 -0.13 -8.52 -26.22
C SER A 162 0.68 -9.55 -27.01
N LEU A 163 1.13 -10.62 -26.35
CA LEU A 163 1.92 -11.68 -26.98
C LEU A 163 1.07 -12.52 -27.96
N ALA A 164 -0.19 -12.80 -27.61
CA ALA A 164 -1.10 -13.54 -28.49
C ALA A 164 -1.41 -12.74 -29.77
N LEU A 165 -1.59 -11.42 -29.65
CA LEU A 165 -1.79 -10.54 -30.80
C LEU A 165 -0.55 -10.51 -31.71
N GLU A 166 0.65 -10.39 -31.13
CA GLU A 166 1.90 -10.46 -31.91
C GLU A 166 1.99 -11.77 -32.71
N LEU A 167 1.75 -12.91 -32.07
CA LEU A 167 1.74 -14.23 -32.73
C LEU A 167 0.67 -14.36 -33.81
N PHE A 168 -0.46 -13.67 -33.65
CA PHE A 168 -1.53 -13.64 -34.65
C PHE A 168 -1.11 -12.88 -35.91
N PHE A 169 -0.44 -11.74 -35.77
CA PHE A 169 -0.01 -10.90 -36.90
C PHE A 169 1.32 -11.34 -37.53
N LEU A 170 2.09 -12.22 -36.88
CA LEU A 170 3.28 -12.84 -37.47
C LEU A 170 2.97 -13.93 -38.50
N LYS A 171 1.71 -14.40 -38.56
CA LYS A 171 1.22 -15.37 -39.55
C LYS A 171 0.71 -14.66 -40.80
#